data_AF-A0A3Q2ZNG1-F1
#
_entry.id   AF-A0A3Q2ZNG1-F1
#
_cell.length_a   1.000
_cell.length_b   1.000
_cell.length_c   1.000
_cell.angle_alpha   90.00
_cell.angle_beta   90.00
_cell.angle_gamma   90.00
#
_symmetry.space_group_name_H-M   'P 1'
#
loop_
_entity.id
_entity.type
_entity.pdbx_description
1 polymer ?
#
loop_
_entity_poly.entity_id
_entity_poly.type
_entity_poly.pdbx_seq_one_letter_code
_entity_poly.pdbx_strand_id
1 'polypeptide(L)'
;NPDILVGENDLTALSYLHEPAVLHNLRVRFLESNHIYTYCGIVLVAINPYEQLQIYGEEVINAYSGQNMGDMDPHIFAVAEEAYKQMARDERNQSIIVSGESGAGKTVSAKYAMRFFATVGGSSNDANVEEKVLASNPIMEAIGNAKTTRNDNSSRFGKYIQIVFSKHYHIIGANMRTYLLEKSRVVFQAEEERNYHIFYQLCASASLPEFKEFSLNSAEEFHYTSLGENIFIEGVNDAEDLVKTREAFSLLGVKESNQSSIFKILASILHLGNVAIVAERDGESCRIARNDVHLQHFCRLLGVELQQMEHWLCHRKLATASETFMKTMSSKQALNARDALAKHIYARLFDWIVEHINKALQTSSKQHSFIGVLDIYGFETFEVNSFEQFCINYANEKLQQQFNSHVFKLEQEEYMKEQIPWTLIDFYDNQPCIDLIEARLGILDLLDEECKVNQNLGLVTMETSSSSLALHQGFLLFQVEYQCEGFLEKNRDTVYEEQINILKASQFQLVANLFQDKDDASSSKSSKVNIRPLKTAPKVPNKEHRKTVGHQVRVWFCRDSLNLLVLVLIFLETIRISAAGYPSR
;
A
#
# COMPACT_ATOMS: atom_id res chain seq x y z
N ASN A 1 -7.79 -33.83 -20.25
CA ASN A 1 -7.75 -34.81 -19.16
C ASN A 1 -8.87 -35.81 -19.34
N PRO A 2 -8.72 -37.07 -18.89
CA PRO A 2 -9.84 -38.03 -18.85
C PRO A 2 -11.05 -37.45 -18.11
N ASP A 3 -12.27 -37.80 -18.51
CA ASP A 3 -13.51 -37.23 -17.97
C ASP A 3 -13.64 -37.41 -16.45
N ILE A 4 -13.01 -38.45 -15.87
CA ILE A 4 -12.99 -38.69 -14.43
C ILE A 4 -12.22 -37.61 -13.63
N LEU A 5 -11.31 -36.87 -14.28
CA LEU A 5 -10.49 -35.83 -13.65
C LEU A 5 -11.05 -34.42 -13.91
N VAL A 6 -12.26 -34.31 -14.44
CA VAL A 6 -12.90 -33.01 -14.72
C VAL A 6 -13.60 -32.52 -13.46
N GLY A 7 -13.31 -31.28 -13.06
CA GLY A 7 -13.88 -30.66 -11.88
C GLY A 7 -13.10 -30.93 -10.59
N GLU A 8 -11.91 -31.54 -10.68
CA GLU A 8 -11.09 -31.93 -9.53
C GLU A 8 -10.78 -30.76 -8.59
N ASN A 9 -10.78 -31.05 -7.29
CA ASN A 9 -10.55 -30.07 -6.22
C ASN A 9 -9.10 -29.54 -6.22
N ASP A 10 -8.14 -30.33 -6.68
CA ASP A 10 -6.74 -29.95 -6.82
C ASP A 10 -6.25 -30.14 -8.25
N LEU A 11 -5.76 -29.06 -8.85
CA LEU A 11 -5.21 -29.06 -10.20
C LEU A 11 -4.00 -29.98 -10.35
N THR A 12 -3.26 -30.26 -9.27
CA THR A 12 -2.10 -31.18 -9.32
C THR A 12 -2.48 -32.63 -9.60
N ALA A 13 -3.76 -32.99 -9.44
CA ALA A 13 -4.28 -34.32 -9.79
C ALA A 13 -4.46 -34.51 -11.31
N LEU A 14 -4.44 -33.43 -12.10
CA LEU A 14 -4.61 -33.50 -13.55
C LEU A 14 -3.40 -34.17 -14.24
N SER A 15 -3.66 -35.11 -15.15
CA SER A 15 -2.59 -35.76 -15.92
C SER A 15 -1.91 -34.82 -16.92
N TYR A 16 -2.65 -33.86 -17.47
CA TYR A 16 -2.17 -32.85 -18.41
C TYR A 16 -2.44 -31.46 -17.85
N LEU A 17 -1.36 -30.74 -17.57
CA LEU A 17 -1.34 -29.41 -16.93
C LEU A 17 -1.05 -28.26 -17.92
N HIS A 18 -1.40 -28.44 -19.19
CA HIS A 18 -1.34 -27.34 -20.16
C HIS A 18 -2.48 -26.34 -19.92
N GLU A 19 -2.27 -25.09 -20.30
CA GLU A 19 -3.18 -23.97 -20.03
C GLU A 19 -4.66 -24.25 -20.38
N PRO A 20 -5.01 -24.82 -21.56
CA PRO A 20 -6.41 -25.15 -21.86
C PRO A 20 -7.06 -26.13 -20.87
N ALA A 21 -6.29 -27.06 -20.30
CA ALA A 21 -6.82 -28.06 -19.37
C ALA A 21 -7.08 -27.45 -17.99
N VAL A 22 -6.17 -26.61 -17.51
CA VAL A 22 -6.33 -25.85 -16.27
C VAL A 22 -7.55 -24.94 -16.37
N LEU A 23 -7.65 -24.14 -17.44
CA LEU A 23 -8.77 -23.25 -17.68
C LEU A 23 -10.10 -24.01 -17.79
N HIS A 24 -10.10 -25.17 -18.43
CA HIS A 24 -11.30 -26.00 -18.52
C HIS A 24 -11.75 -26.51 -17.13
N ASN A 25 -10.83 -27.00 -16.29
CA ASN A 25 -11.16 -27.46 -14.95
C ASN A 25 -11.73 -26.33 -14.08
N LEU A 26 -11.06 -25.18 -14.08
CA LEU A 26 -11.52 -23.99 -13.36
C LEU A 26 -12.90 -23.53 -13.84
N ARG A 27 -13.13 -23.54 -15.16
CA ARG A 27 -14.42 -23.19 -15.76
C ARG A 27 -15.53 -24.14 -15.32
N VAL A 28 -15.29 -25.45 -15.33
CA VAL A 28 -16.29 -26.45 -14.90
C VAL A 28 -16.63 -26.25 -13.43
N ARG A 29 -15.62 -26.11 -12.57
CA ARG A 29 -15.85 -25.86 -11.13
C ARG A 29 -16.67 -24.59 -10.88
N PHE A 30 -16.32 -23.51 -11.58
CA PHE A 30 -16.99 -22.22 -11.42
C PHE A 30 -18.42 -22.23 -11.98
N LEU A 31 -18.61 -22.66 -13.22
CA LEU A 31 -19.90 -22.55 -13.92
C LEU A 31 -20.87 -23.69 -13.62
N GLU A 32 -20.37 -24.92 -13.47
CA GLU A 32 -21.22 -26.11 -13.35
C GLU A 32 -21.40 -26.50 -11.89
N SER A 33 -20.31 -26.44 -11.10
CA SER A 33 -20.34 -26.84 -9.69
C SER A 33 -20.59 -25.66 -8.73
N ASN A 34 -20.57 -24.41 -9.20
CA ASN A 34 -20.65 -23.19 -8.37
C ASN A 34 -19.58 -23.12 -7.25
N HIS A 35 -18.38 -23.64 -7.53
CA HIS A 35 -17.23 -23.62 -6.63
C HIS A 35 -16.23 -22.57 -7.09
N ILE A 36 -15.97 -21.59 -6.23
CA ILE A 36 -15.04 -20.49 -6.54
C ILE A 36 -13.58 -20.78 -6.18
N TYR A 37 -13.36 -21.79 -5.34
CA TYR A 37 -12.06 -22.15 -4.78
C TYR A 37 -11.55 -23.45 -5.41
N THR A 38 -10.26 -23.50 -5.74
CA THR A 38 -9.59 -24.70 -6.29
C THR A 38 -8.15 -24.74 -5.79
N TYR A 39 -7.68 -25.89 -5.31
CA TYR A 39 -6.27 -26.05 -4.95
C TYR A 39 -5.38 -26.18 -6.18
N CYS A 40 -4.13 -25.79 -6.00
CA CYS A 40 -3.03 -26.07 -6.88
C CYS A 40 -1.79 -26.31 -6.01
N GLY A 41 -1.69 -27.52 -5.44
CA GLY A 41 -0.68 -27.83 -4.44
C GLY A 41 -0.83 -26.92 -3.22
N ILE A 42 0.23 -26.20 -2.85
CA ILE A 42 0.24 -25.27 -1.72
C ILE A 42 -0.51 -23.95 -1.98
N VAL A 43 -0.94 -23.72 -3.22
CA VAL A 43 -1.65 -22.51 -3.64
C VAL A 43 -3.15 -22.75 -3.65
N LEU A 44 -3.92 -21.80 -3.14
CA LEU A 44 -5.36 -21.77 -3.33
C LEU A 44 -5.71 -20.72 -4.41
N VAL A 45 -6.38 -21.17 -5.47
CA VAL A 45 -6.94 -20.32 -6.52
C VAL A 45 -8.36 -19.94 -6.12
N ALA A 46 -8.69 -18.64 -6.17
CA ALA A 46 -10.07 -18.18 -6.04
C ALA A 46 -10.50 -17.32 -7.23
N ILE A 47 -11.72 -17.56 -7.70
CA ILE A 47 -12.36 -16.82 -8.79
C ILE A 47 -13.46 -15.95 -8.18
N ASN A 48 -13.41 -14.63 -8.39
CA ASN A 48 -14.40 -13.72 -7.84
C ASN A 48 -15.79 -13.99 -8.45
N PRO A 49 -16.81 -14.37 -7.65
CA PRO A 49 -18.16 -14.63 -8.17
C PRO A 49 -18.96 -13.37 -8.48
N TYR A 50 -18.51 -12.17 -8.05
CA TYR A 50 -19.26 -10.91 -8.10
C TYR A 50 -20.63 -10.95 -7.41
N GLU A 51 -20.84 -11.92 -6.52
CA GLU A 51 -22.04 -12.06 -5.68
C GLU A 51 -21.67 -12.55 -4.28
N GLN A 52 -22.61 -12.41 -3.33
CA GLN A 52 -22.42 -12.92 -1.97
C GLN A 52 -22.83 -14.39 -1.89
N LEU A 53 -21.86 -15.24 -1.51
CA LEU A 53 -22.07 -16.67 -1.31
C LEU A 53 -22.23 -17.00 0.19
N GLN A 54 -23.11 -17.95 0.50
CA GLN A 54 -23.38 -18.42 1.88
C GLN A 54 -22.36 -19.50 2.33
N ILE A 55 -21.08 -19.31 2.04
CA ILE A 55 -20.00 -20.27 2.34
C ILE A 55 -19.06 -19.81 3.47
N TYR A 56 -19.40 -18.70 4.13
CA TYR A 56 -18.54 -18.04 5.12
C TYR A 56 -19.19 -17.96 6.52
N GLY A 57 -20.22 -18.76 6.77
CA GLY A 57 -20.89 -18.82 8.08
C GLY A 57 -20.01 -19.46 9.16
N GLU A 58 -20.34 -19.21 10.44
CA GLU A 58 -19.63 -19.82 11.58
C GLU A 58 -19.70 -21.35 11.56
N GLU A 59 -20.81 -21.91 11.09
CA GLU A 59 -20.96 -23.36 10.89
C GLU A 59 -19.89 -23.93 9.96
N VAL A 60 -19.52 -23.18 8.90
CA VAL A 60 -18.47 -23.58 7.97
C VAL A 60 -17.11 -23.45 8.63
N ILE A 61 -16.84 -22.38 9.39
CA ILE A 61 -15.58 -22.23 10.15
C ILE A 61 -15.38 -23.43 11.09
N ASN A 62 -16.42 -23.81 11.83
CA ASN A 62 -16.38 -24.95 12.75
C ASN A 62 -16.16 -26.28 12.02
N ALA A 63 -16.69 -26.44 10.79
CA ALA A 63 -16.46 -27.64 9.98
C ALA A 63 -15.01 -27.76 9.51
N TYR A 64 -14.35 -26.64 9.17
CA TYR A 64 -12.95 -26.64 8.73
C TYR A 64 -11.95 -26.71 9.90
N SER A 65 -12.32 -26.25 11.09
CA SER A 65 -11.44 -26.29 12.26
C SER A 65 -11.02 -27.72 12.62
N GLY A 66 -9.72 -27.94 12.83
CA GLY A 66 -9.11 -29.22 13.16
C GLY A 66 -8.85 -30.15 11.96
N GLN A 67 -9.43 -29.88 10.78
CA GLN A 67 -9.26 -30.73 9.60
C GLN A 67 -7.84 -30.61 9.02
N ASN A 68 -7.38 -31.61 8.26
CA ASN A 68 -6.14 -31.46 7.48
C ASN A 68 -6.45 -30.91 6.09
N MET A 69 -5.44 -30.29 5.47
CA MET A 69 -5.52 -29.87 4.08
C MET A 69 -5.88 -31.07 3.18
N GLY A 70 -6.92 -30.91 2.36
CA GLY A 70 -7.42 -31.96 1.44
C GLY A 70 -8.49 -32.90 2.02
N ASP A 71 -8.71 -32.92 3.34
CA ASP A 71 -9.82 -33.68 3.94
C ASP A 71 -11.19 -33.06 3.61
N MET A 72 -11.19 -31.74 3.32
CA MET A 72 -12.36 -30.94 2.98
C MET A 72 -12.15 -30.23 1.63
N ASP A 73 -13.26 -29.77 1.05
CA ASP A 73 -13.24 -29.04 -0.22
C ASP A 73 -12.37 -27.77 -0.15
N PRO A 74 -11.81 -27.31 -1.29
CA PRO A 74 -11.00 -26.11 -1.35
C PRO A 74 -11.71 -24.89 -0.76
N HIS A 75 -11.07 -24.25 0.22
CA HIS A 75 -11.63 -23.07 0.86
C HIS A 75 -10.55 -22.22 1.54
N ILE A 76 -10.80 -20.90 1.66
CA ILE A 76 -9.90 -19.99 2.38
C ILE A 76 -9.71 -20.37 3.86
N PHE A 77 -10.73 -20.99 4.46
CA PHE A 77 -10.67 -21.49 5.83
C PHE A 77 -9.74 -22.70 5.98
N ALA A 78 -9.60 -23.54 4.94
CA ALA A 78 -8.62 -24.62 4.98
C ALA A 78 -7.18 -24.09 4.98
N VAL A 79 -6.89 -23.07 4.17
CA VAL A 79 -5.58 -22.40 4.17
C VAL A 79 -5.30 -21.71 5.50
N ALA A 80 -6.32 -21.07 6.09
CA ALA A 80 -6.20 -20.46 7.41
C ALA A 80 -5.97 -21.51 8.51
N GLU A 81 -6.69 -22.63 8.50
CA GLU A 81 -6.49 -23.74 9.44
C GLU A 81 -5.09 -24.34 9.32
N GLU A 82 -4.60 -24.57 8.10
CA GLU A 82 -3.26 -25.10 7.88
C GLU A 82 -2.19 -24.14 8.41
N ALA A 83 -2.32 -22.83 8.15
CA ALA A 83 -1.43 -21.82 8.72
C ALA A 83 -1.48 -21.81 10.26
N TYR A 84 -2.67 -21.95 10.85
CA TYR A 84 -2.84 -22.00 12.30
C TYR A 84 -2.19 -23.26 12.91
N LYS A 85 -2.43 -24.43 12.33
CA LYS A 85 -1.86 -25.71 12.76
C LYS A 85 -0.34 -25.73 12.61
N GLN A 86 0.21 -25.26 11.48
CA GLN A 86 1.65 -25.17 11.27
C GLN A 86 2.32 -24.20 12.25
N MET A 87 1.70 -23.04 12.52
CA MET A 87 2.20 -22.12 13.54
C MET A 87 2.29 -22.79 14.92
N ALA A 88 1.26 -23.55 15.29
CA ALA A 88 1.20 -24.23 16.58
C ALA A 88 2.17 -25.43 16.65
N ARG A 89 2.26 -26.24 15.59
CA ARG A 89 3.09 -27.44 15.53
C ARG A 89 4.59 -27.12 15.43
N ASP A 90 4.94 -26.16 14.57
CA ASP A 90 6.34 -25.90 14.18
C ASP A 90 6.95 -24.73 14.98
N GLU A 91 6.17 -24.09 15.85
CA GLU A 91 6.53 -22.90 16.65
C GLU A 91 7.16 -21.78 15.80
N ARG A 92 6.64 -21.60 14.58
CA ARG A 92 7.10 -20.59 13.61
C ARG A 92 5.97 -19.66 13.22
N ASN A 93 6.31 -18.39 13.00
CA ASN A 93 5.37 -17.43 12.44
C ASN A 93 5.01 -17.84 11.01
N GLN A 94 3.77 -17.56 10.62
CA GLN A 94 3.23 -17.86 9.31
C GLN A 94 2.77 -16.59 8.61
N SER A 95 2.64 -16.64 7.29
CA SER A 95 2.08 -15.55 6.51
C SER A 95 1.15 -16.12 5.44
N ILE A 96 -0.01 -15.49 5.24
CA ILE A 96 -0.90 -15.70 4.10
C ILE A 96 -0.75 -14.49 3.19
N ILE A 97 -0.20 -14.70 2.01
CA ILE A 97 -0.12 -13.65 0.99
C ILE A 97 -1.33 -13.76 0.08
N VAL A 98 -2.09 -12.69 -0.08
CA VAL A 98 -3.22 -12.62 -1.01
C VAL A 98 -2.84 -11.74 -2.20
N SER A 99 -2.52 -12.38 -3.32
CA SER A 99 -2.13 -11.70 -4.57
C SER A 99 -3.20 -11.82 -5.65
N GLY A 100 -3.21 -10.92 -6.63
CA GLY A 100 -4.09 -10.96 -7.81
C GLY A 100 -4.37 -9.57 -8.39
N GLU A 101 -4.97 -9.52 -9.58
CA GLU A 101 -5.32 -8.25 -10.25
C GLU A 101 -6.31 -7.39 -9.44
N SER A 102 -6.38 -6.09 -9.73
CA SER A 102 -7.38 -5.21 -9.12
C SER A 102 -8.80 -5.76 -9.36
N GLY A 103 -9.63 -5.81 -8.32
CA GLY A 103 -10.98 -6.40 -8.37
C GLY A 103 -11.04 -7.93 -8.19
N ALA A 104 -9.92 -8.63 -8.08
CA ALA A 104 -9.92 -10.11 -7.98
C ALA A 104 -10.47 -10.70 -6.65
N GLY A 105 -10.78 -9.87 -5.65
CA GLY A 105 -11.30 -10.33 -4.34
C GLY A 105 -10.25 -10.49 -3.23
N LYS A 106 -9.09 -9.82 -3.35
CA LYS A 106 -7.99 -9.87 -2.36
C LYS A 106 -8.42 -9.50 -0.95
N THR A 107 -8.95 -8.29 -0.79
CA THR A 107 -9.39 -7.75 0.51
C THR A 107 -10.49 -8.61 1.15
N VAL A 108 -11.41 -9.15 0.33
CA VAL A 108 -12.47 -10.04 0.80
C VAL A 108 -11.91 -11.36 1.32
N SER A 109 -10.98 -11.97 0.59
CA SER A 109 -10.32 -13.21 1.00
C SER A 109 -9.48 -13.03 2.27
N ALA A 110 -8.72 -11.94 2.35
CA ALA A 110 -7.97 -11.57 3.55
C ALA A 110 -8.90 -11.40 4.78
N LYS A 111 -10.06 -10.75 4.59
CA LYS A 111 -11.08 -10.60 5.64
C LYS A 111 -11.57 -11.95 6.16
N TYR A 112 -11.85 -12.92 5.28
CA TYR A 112 -12.32 -14.24 5.69
C TYR A 112 -11.23 -15.06 6.39
N ALA A 113 -9.97 -14.99 5.95
CA ALA A 113 -8.86 -15.59 6.67
C ALA A 113 -8.73 -15.04 8.10
N MET A 114 -8.84 -13.72 8.27
CA MET A 114 -8.81 -13.10 9.61
C MET A 114 -10.00 -13.51 10.49
N ARG A 115 -11.20 -13.61 9.92
CA ARG A 115 -12.40 -14.09 10.63
C ARG A 115 -12.25 -15.52 11.13
N PHE A 116 -11.61 -16.38 10.34
CA PHE A 116 -11.31 -17.76 10.75
C PHE A 116 -10.44 -17.79 12.00
N PHE A 117 -9.31 -17.06 11.99
CA PHE A 117 -8.40 -17.00 13.15
C PHE A 117 -9.11 -16.50 14.40
N ALA A 118 -9.94 -15.47 14.26
CA ALA A 118 -10.70 -14.92 15.35
C ALA A 118 -11.62 -15.95 16.05
N THR A 119 -12.30 -16.76 15.24
CA THR A 119 -13.23 -17.78 15.74
C THR A 119 -12.47 -18.95 16.39
N VAL A 120 -11.44 -19.49 15.71
CA VAL A 120 -10.70 -20.68 16.16
C VAL A 120 -9.70 -20.38 17.27
N GLY A 121 -9.02 -19.24 17.19
CA GLY A 121 -8.02 -18.84 18.18
C GLY A 121 -8.64 -18.56 19.55
N GLY A 122 -9.90 -18.14 19.62
CA GLY A 122 -10.54 -17.73 20.86
C GLY A 122 -9.88 -16.50 21.49
N SER A 123 -10.58 -15.88 22.45
CA SER A 123 -10.06 -14.73 23.21
C SER A 123 -9.88 -15.10 24.67
N SER A 124 -8.66 -14.92 25.17
CA SER A 124 -8.42 -14.80 26.61
C SER A 124 -8.81 -13.37 27.04
N ASN A 125 -9.99 -13.20 27.65
CA ASN A 125 -10.48 -11.97 28.30
C ASN A 125 -10.69 -10.69 27.44
N ASP A 126 -10.08 -10.52 26.28
CA ASP A 126 -10.29 -9.38 25.36
C ASP A 126 -11.14 -9.79 24.14
N ALA A 127 -12.44 -10.06 24.37
CA ALA A 127 -13.40 -10.59 23.39
C ALA A 127 -13.66 -9.71 22.14
N ASN A 128 -12.85 -8.68 21.87
CA ASN A 128 -13.11 -7.67 20.85
C ASN A 128 -11.93 -7.48 19.88
N VAL A 129 -10.86 -8.28 19.92
CA VAL A 129 -9.72 -8.09 18.98
C VAL A 129 -10.17 -8.30 17.54
N GLU A 130 -10.98 -9.32 17.26
CA GLU A 130 -11.58 -9.54 15.94
C GLU A 130 -12.41 -8.34 15.49
N GLU A 131 -13.37 -7.95 16.33
CA GLU A 131 -14.28 -6.84 16.06
C GLU A 131 -13.50 -5.57 15.73
N LYS A 132 -12.43 -5.28 16.49
CA LYS A 132 -11.54 -4.16 16.25
C LYS A 132 -10.74 -4.30 14.94
N VAL A 133 -10.18 -5.47 14.63
CA VAL A 133 -9.47 -5.70 13.36
C VAL A 133 -10.42 -5.47 12.19
N LEU A 134 -11.63 -6.01 12.24
CA LEU A 134 -12.64 -5.83 11.20
C LEU A 134 -13.13 -4.37 11.12
N ALA A 135 -13.30 -3.70 12.26
CA ALA A 135 -13.68 -2.29 12.34
C ALA A 135 -12.59 -1.34 11.83
N SER A 136 -11.34 -1.79 11.67
CA SER A 136 -10.31 -0.96 11.02
C SER A 136 -10.55 -0.79 9.52
N ASN A 137 -11.26 -1.72 8.87
CA ASN A 137 -11.42 -1.71 7.41
C ASN A 137 -12.18 -0.47 6.89
N PRO A 138 -13.35 -0.06 7.43
CA PRO A 138 -14.03 1.14 6.94
C PRO A 138 -13.18 2.42 7.02
N ILE A 139 -12.30 2.53 8.01
CA ILE A 139 -11.35 3.65 8.12
C ILE A 139 -10.31 3.55 7.00
N MET A 140 -9.67 2.39 6.87
CA MET A 140 -8.60 2.16 5.91
C MET A 140 -9.09 2.26 4.46
N GLU A 141 -10.32 1.82 4.18
CA GLU A 141 -10.96 1.99 2.88
C GLU A 141 -11.27 3.46 2.60
N ALA A 142 -11.80 4.21 3.58
CA ALA A 142 -12.08 5.64 3.40
C ALA A 142 -10.82 6.45 3.08
N ILE A 143 -9.71 6.22 3.79
CA ILE A 143 -8.47 7.01 3.65
C ILE A 143 -7.43 6.39 2.70
N GLY A 144 -7.67 5.18 2.21
CA GLY A 144 -6.67 4.40 1.49
C GLY A 144 -7.17 3.77 0.20
N ASN A 145 -8.48 3.79 -0.05
CA ASN A 145 -9.06 3.32 -1.30
C ASN A 145 -9.63 4.47 -2.13
N ALA A 146 -9.72 4.22 -3.43
CA ALA A 146 -10.28 5.15 -4.40
C ALA A 146 -10.87 4.39 -5.59
N LYS A 147 -11.72 5.08 -6.35
CA LYS A 147 -12.20 4.61 -7.65
C LYS A 147 -11.07 4.70 -8.68
N THR A 148 -10.84 3.61 -9.40
CA THR A 148 -10.06 3.58 -10.65
C THR A 148 -10.94 3.08 -11.79
N THR A 149 -10.43 3.13 -13.02
CA THR A 149 -11.13 2.60 -14.22
C THR A 149 -11.46 1.10 -14.15
N ARG A 150 -10.81 0.35 -13.25
CA ARG A 150 -10.99 -1.11 -13.10
C ARG A 150 -11.76 -1.53 -11.85
N ASN A 151 -11.80 -0.68 -10.83
CA ASN A 151 -12.38 -1.03 -9.52
C ASN A 151 -12.78 0.23 -8.75
N ASP A 152 -14.06 0.31 -8.37
CA ASP A 152 -14.61 1.44 -7.62
C ASP A 152 -14.07 1.56 -6.19
N ASN A 153 -13.52 0.49 -5.62
CA ASN A 153 -12.93 0.46 -4.28
C ASN A 153 -11.50 -0.12 -4.30
N SER A 154 -10.65 0.42 -5.17
CA SER A 154 -9.27 -0.03 -5.35
C SER A 154 -8.38 0.42 -4.18
N SER A 155 -7.76 -0.53 -3.48
CA SER A 155 -6.75 -0.23 -2.46
C SER A 155 -5.53 0.45 -3.09
N ARG A 156 -5.15 1.64 -2.62
CA ARG A 156 -4.00 2.42 -3.10
C ARG A 156 -2.82 2.42 -2.13
N PHE A 157 -2.76 1.37 -1.30
CA PHE A 157 -1.69 1.05 -0.39
C PHE A 157 -1.71 -0.47 -0.12
N GLY A 158 -0.58 -1.03 0.28
CA GLY A 158 -0.48 -2.40 0.79
C GLY A 158 -0.71 -2.44 2.29
N LYS A 159 -1.41 -3.47 2.77
CA LYS A 159 -1.76 -3.69 4.17
C LYS A 159 -1.30 -5.07 4.61
N TYR A 160 -0.46 -5.12 5.64
CA TYR A 160 -0.03 -6.35 6.28
C TYR A 160 -0.50 -6.38 7.72
N ILE A 161 -1.43 -7.29 8.03
CA ILE A 161 -2.02 -7.42 9.36
C ILE A 161 -1.43 -8.65 10.02
N GLN A 162 -0.71 -8.45 11.12
CA GLN A 162 -0.19 -9.52 11.96
C GLN A 162 -1.20 -9.80 13.06
N ILE A 163 -1.82 -10.98 13.04
CA ILE A 163 -2.63 -11.48 14.15
C ILE A 163 -1.68 -12.12 15.16
N VAL A 164 -1.71 -11.66 16.40
CA VAL A 164 -0.75 -12.02 17.44
C VAL A 164 -1.36 -13.05 18.37
N PHE A 165 -0.60 -14.12 18.63
CA PHE A 165 -1.02 -15.25 19.45
C PHE A 165 -0.18 -15.38 20.72
N SER A 166 -0.84 -15.84 21.79
CA SER A 166 -0.20 -16.22 23.06
C SER A 166 0.49 -17.59 22.96
N LYS A 167 1.17 -18.00 24.03
CA LYS A 167 1.75 -19.35 24.16
C LYS A 167 0.72 -20.48 24.06
N HIS A 168 -0.55 -20.18 24.33
CA HIS A 168 -1.66 -21.12 24.21
C HIS A 168 -2.40 -20.98 22.88
N TYR A 169 -1.81 -20.25 21.92
CA TYR A 169 -2.37 -19.99 20.59
C TYR A 169 -3.74 -19.28 20.60
N HIS A 170 -4.05 -18.57 21.69
CA HIS A 170 -5.15 -17.61 21.75
C HIS A 170 -4.76 -16.28 21.14
N ILE A 171 -5.70 -15.63 20.47
CA ILE A 171 -5.49 -14.28 19.96
C ILE A 171 -5.40 -13.32 21.14
N ILE A 172 -4.34 -12.53 21.14
CA ILE A 172 -4.10 -11.51 22.16
C ILE A 172 -4.10 -10.11 21.59
N GLY A 173 -3.88 -9.93 20.29
CA GLY A 173 -3.88 -8.61 19.66
C GLY A 173 -3.59 -8.68 18.17
N ALA A 174 -3.44 -7.52 17.53
CA ALA A 174 -3.02 -7.41 16.15
C ALA A 174 -2.11 -6.19 15.92
N ASN A 175 -1.37 -6.22 14.81
CA ASN A 175 -0.54 -5.10 14.38
C ASN A 175 -0.62 -4.94 12.86
N MET A 176 -0.97 -3.75 12.40
CA MET A 176 -1.08 -3.39 11.00
C MET A 176 0.16 -2.62 10.55
N ARG A 177 0.76 -3.04 9.44
CA ARG A 177 1.76 -2.29 8.71
C ARG A 177 1.21 -1.91 7.35
N THR A 178 1.46 -0.67 6.94
CA THR A 178 1.03 -0.13 5.65
C THR A 178 2.24 0.16 4.79
N TYR A 179 2.06 0.01 3.48
CA TYR A 179 3.15 0.13 2.51
C TYR A 179 2.67 0.87 1.27
N LEU A 180 3.57 1.68 0.69
CA LEU A 180 3.42 2.22 -0.66
C LEU A 180 2.07 2.91 -0.91
N LEU A 181 1.67 3.78 0.03
CA LEU A 181 0.55 4.70 -0.17
C LEU A 181 0.79 5.54 -1.43
N GLU A 182 -0.14 5.51 -2.37
CA GLU A 182 -0.10 6.30 -3.59
C GLU A 182 -0.40 7.78 -3.28
N LYS A 183 0.59 8.49 -2.75
CA LYS A 183 0.42 9.88 -2.30
C LYS A 183 0.00 10.81 -3.44
N SER A 184 0.46 10.57 -4.67
CA SER A 184 0.13 11.39 -5.84
C SER A 184 -1.36 11.43 -6.14
N ARG A 185 -2.12 10.39 -5.77
CA ARG A 185 -3.58 10.41 -5.88
C ARG A 185 -4.25 11.57 -5.15
N VAL A 186 -3.61 12.10 -4.10
CA VAL A 186 -4.13 13.28 -3.36
C VAL A 186 -4.23 14.51 -4.26
N VAL A 187 -3.32 14.65 -5.23
CA VAL A 187 -3.15 15.88 -6.02
C VAL A 187 -3.42 15.70 -7.51
N PHE A 188 -3.61 14.46 -7.96
CA PHE A 188 -3.86 14.13 -9.36
C PHE A 188 -4.68 12.84 -9.48
N GLN A 189 -5.64 12.82 -10.39
CA GLN A 189 -6.40 11.63 -10.79
C GLN A 189 -6.55 11.65 -12.31
N ALA A 190 -6.52 10.47 -12.93
CA ALA A 190 -6.84 10.34 -14.36
C ALA A 190 -8.35 10.48 -14.60
N GLU A 191 -8.74 10.69 -15.85
CA GLU A 191 -10.14 10.72 -16.29
C GLU A 191 -10.88 9.46 -15.81
N GLU A 192 -12.13 9.63 -15.34
CA GLU A 192 -12.99 8.61 -14.73
C GLU A 192 -12.53 8.05 -13.37
N GLU A 193 -11.41 8.52 -12.82
CA GLU A 193 -10.95 8.13 -11.48
C GLU A 193 -11.36 9.13 -10.39
N ARG A 194 -11.35 8.68 -9.12
CA ARG A 194 -11.53 9.54 -7.95
C ARG A 194 -10.26 9.65 -7.12
N ASN A 195 -10.23 10.70 -6.29
CA ASN A 195 -9.34 10.78 -5.15
C ASN A 195 -9.77 9.77 -4.05
N TYR A 196 -9.10 9.74 -2.91
CA TYR A 196 -9.49 8.92 -1.77
C TYR A 196 -10.92 9.23 -1.32
N HIS A 197 -11.68 8.18 -0.99
CA HIS A 197 -13.11 8.27 -0.67
C HIS A 197 -13.42 9.30 0.41
N ILE A 198 -12.55 9.42 1.42
CA ILE A 198 -12.75 10.33 2.54
C ILE A 198 -12.97 11.79 2.13
N PHE A 199 -12.38 12.25 1.02
CA PHE A 199 -12.60 13.62 0.55
C PHE A 199 -14.03 13.85 0.07
N TYR A 200 -14.60 12.88 -0.64
CA TYR A 200 -15.98 12.93 -1.12
C TYR A 200 -16.97 12.73 0.03
N GLN A 201 -16.67 11.83 0.96
CA GLN A 201 -17.41 11.64 2.21
C GLN A 201 -17.52 12.94 3.03
N LEU A 202 -16.42 13.71 3.14
CA LEU A 202 -16.40 15.01 3.80
C LEU A 202 -17.22 16.07 3.05
N CYS A 203 -17.06 16.19 1.73
CA CYS A 203 -17.82 17.13 0.91
C CYS A 203 -19.33 16.83 0.93
N ALA A 204 -19.73 15.55 0.82
CA ALA A 204 -21.12 15.12 0.92
C ALA A 204 -21.75 15.45 2.29
N SER A 205 -20.92 15.53 3.33
CA SER A 205 -21.32 15.83 4.71
C SER A 205 -21.09 17.29 5.13
N ALA A 206 -20.75 18.19 4.20
CA ALA A 206 -20.44 19.60 4.48
C ALA A 206 -21.62 20.40 5.08
N SER A 207 -22.84 19.86 4.99
CA SER A 207 -24.04 20.48 5.58
C SER A 207 -24.12 20.30 7.10
N LEU A 208 -23.38 19.34 7.68
CA LEU A 208 -23.38 19.06 9.11
C LEU A 208 -22.96 20.31 9.92
N PRO A 209 -23.65 20.64 11.03
CA PRO A 209 -23.35 21.81 11.84
C PRO A 209 -21.89 21.86 12.31
N GLU A 210 -21.33 20.72 12.71
CA GLU A 210 -19.94 20.60 13.14
C GLU A 210 -18.93 20.81 12.01
N PHE A 211 -19.31 20.63 10.75
CA PHE A 211 -18.43 20.80 9.58
C PHE A 211 -18.52 22.19 8.97
N LYS A 212 -19.42 23.06 9.46
CA LYS A 212 -19.50 24.46 9.02
C LYS A 212 -18.20 25.21 9.25
N GLU A 213 -17.46 24.88 10.31
CA GLU A 213 -16.14 25.47 10.53
C GLU A 213 -15.08 25.01 9.52
N PHE A 214 -15.31 23.93 8.76
CA PHE A 214 -14.38 23.45 7.75
C PHE A 214 -14.49 24.20 6.42
N SER A 215 -15.55 25.01 6.22
CA SER A 215 -15.76 25.76 4.98
C SER A 215 -15.76 24.86 3.71
N LEU A 216 -16.27 23.64 3.83
CA LEU A 216 -16.40 22.70 2.73
C LEU A 216 -17.59 23.03 1.83
N ASN A 217 -17.40 22.82 0.53
CA ASN A 217 -18.43 22.93 -0.52
C ASN A 217 -18.60 21.57 -1.24
N SER A 218 -19.27 21.57 -2.40
CA SER A 218 -19.37 20.39 -3.27
C SER A 218 -17.98 19.89 -3.71
N ALA A 219 -17.83 18.59 -3.94
CA ALA A 219 -16.59 17.99 -4.43
C ALA A 219 -16.16 18.56 -5.81
N GLU A 220 -17.10 19.08 -6.61
CA GLU A 220 -16.79 19.73 -7.91
C GLU A 220 -16.04 21.05 -7.74
N GLU A 221 -16.15 21.70 -6.58
CA GLU A 221 -15.55 23.01 -6.33
C GLU A 221 -14.10 22.92 -5.84
N PHE A 222 -13.62 21.73 -5.49
CA PHE A 222 -12.24 21.50 -5.07
C PHE A 222 -11.43 20.82 -6.17
N HIS A 223 -10.33 21.46 -6.54
CA HIS A 223 -9.42 21.02 -7.59
C HIS A 223 -8.97 19.57 -7.40
N TYR A 224 -8.61 19.19 -6.17
CA TYR A 224 -8.14 17.84 -5.88
C TYR A 224 -9.22 16.75 -5.92
N THR A 225 -10.50 17.09 -6.01
CA THR A 225 -11.59 16.10 -6.16
C THR A 225 -12.26 16.16 -7.53
N SER A 226 -12.07 17.24 -8.29
CA SER A 226 -12.68 17.45 -9.61
C SER A 226 -11.80 17.05 -10.79
N LEU A 227 -10.50 16.82 -10.60
CA LEU A 227 -9.54 16.56 -11.69
C LEU A 227 -9.83 15.29 -12.49
N GLY A 228 -10.35 14.25 -11.86
CA GLY A 228 -10.69 13.00 -12.55
C GLY A 228 -12.02 13.03 -13.31
N GLU A 229 -12.71 14.18 -13.35
CA GLU A 229 -13.97 14.43 -14.07
C GLU A 229 -15.16 13.54 -13.65
N ASN A 230 -14.96 12.64 -12.70
CA ASN A 230 -16.01 11.80 -12.13
C ASN A 230 -15.97 11.82 -10.60
N ILE A 231 -16.98 12.46 -9.99
CA ILE A 231 -17.10 12.55 -8.54
C ILE A 231 -18.05 11.52 -7.94
N PHE A 232 -18.77 10.75 -8.78
CA PHE A 232 -19.82 9.83 -8.36
C PHE A 232 -19.43 8.36 -8.58
N ILE A 233 -19.93 7.49 -7.71
CA ILE A 233 -19.88 6.03 -7.88
C ILE A 233 -21.32 5.55 -7.83
N GLU A 234 -21.73 4.75 -8.82
CA GLU A 234 -23.10 4.25 -8.88
C GLU A 234 -23.40 3.38 -7.65
N GLY A 235 -24.52 3.65 -6.98
CA GLY A 235 -24.95 2.91 -5.79
C GLY A 235 -24.21 3.24 -4.48
N VAL A 236 -23.28 4.19 -4.48
CA VAL A 236 -22.54 4.62 -3.28
C VAL A 236 -23.11 5.92 -2.74
N ASN A 237 -23.30 5.98 -1.41
CA ASN A 237 -23.67 7.19 -0.69
C ASN A 237 -22.52 7.61 0.23
N ASP A 238 -21.70 8.56 -0.25
CA ASP A 238 -20.54 9.08 0.46
C ASP A 238 -20.88 9.66 1.85
N ALA A 239 -22.09 10.22 2.06
CA ALA A 239 -22.50 10.73 3.37
C ALA A 239 -22.79 9.60 4.37
N GLU A 240 -23.44 8.52 3.92
CA GLU A 240 -23.66 7.32 4.74
C GLU A 240 -22.35 6.60 5.05
N ASP A 241 -21.42 6.55 4.09
CA ASP A 241 -20.12 5.94 4.32
C ASP A 241 -19.28 6.73 5.33
N LEU A 242 -19.40 8.07 5.37
CA LEU A 242 -18.78 8.85 6.45
C LEU A 242 -19.30 8.43 7.84
N VAL A 243 -20.60 8.14 7.97
CA VAL A 243 -21.18 7.67 9.23
C VAL A 243 -20.52 6.36 9.66
N LYS A 244 -20.39 5.39 8.73
CA LYS A 244 -19.69 4.12 9.00
C LYS A 244 -18.23 4.35 9.39
N THR A 245 -17.53 5.29 8.75
CA THR A 245 -16.15 5.65 9.11
C THR A 245 -16.06 6.25 10.52
N ARG A 246 -17.00 7.12 10.92
CA ARG A 246 -17.05 7.69 12.29
C ARG A 246 -17.36 6.63 13.35
N GLU A 247 -18.28 5.72 13.05
CA GLU A 247 -18.62 4.59 13.92
C GLU A 247 -17.40 3.67 14.12
N ALA A 248 -16.69 3.35 13.03
CA ALA A 248 -15.46 2.57 13.07
C ALA A 248 -14.35 3.25 13.91
N PHE A 249 -14.15 4.56 13.74
CA PHE A 249 -13.22 5.32 14.59
C PHE A 249 -13.60 5.23 16.07
N SER A 250 -14.90 5.35 16.37
CA SER A 250 -15.41 5.31 17.74
C SER A 250 -15.21 3.93 18.39
N LEU A 251 -15.47 2.86 17.64
CA LEU A 251 -15.24 1.48 18.07
C LEU A 251 -13.76 1.19 18.37
N LEU A 252 -12.86 1.81 17.62
CA LEU A 252 -11.42 1.76 17.86
C LEU A 252 -10.92 2.76 18.92
N GLY A 253 -11.83 3.43 19.64
CA GLY A 253 -11.49 4.32 20.75
C GLY A 253 -10.91 5.68 20.31
N VAL A 254 -11.04 6.05 19.04
CA VAL A 254 -10.69 7.39 18.57
C VAL A 254 -11.79 8.36 18.96
N LYS A 255 -11.47 9.23 19.93
CA LYS A 255 -12.41 10.24 20.47
C LYS A 255 -12.91 11.17 19.38
N GLU A 256 -14.14 11.67 19.51
CA GLU A 256 -14.75 12.62 18.58
C GLU A 256 -13.88 13.87 18.34
N SER A 257 -13.19 14.37 19.36
CA SER A 257 -12.25 15.49 19.23
C SER A 257 -11.10 15.17 18.26
N ASN A 258 -10.60 13.94 18.28
CA ASN A 258 -9.56 13.49 17.36
C ASN A 258 -10.15 13.24 15.97
N GLN A 259 -11.37 12.71 15.86
CA GLN A 259 -12.05 12.55 14.57
C GLN A 259 -12.25 13.91 13.87
N SER A 260 -12.79 14.89 14.59
CA SER A 260 -12.90 16.28 14.11
C SER A 260 -11.54 16.84 13.69
N SER A 261 -10.48 16.52 14.44
CA SER A 261 -9.11 16.92 14.12
C SER A 261 -8.59 16.31 12.80
N ILE A 262 -8.85 15.03 12.56
CA ILE A 262 -8.54 14.34 11.30
C ILE A 262 -9.27 15.01 10.14
N PHE A 263 -10.57 15.22 10.27
CA PHE A 263 -11.40 15.82 9.22
C PHE A 263 -11.00 17.27 8.92
N LYS A 264 -10.60 18.04 9.95
CA LYS A 264 -10.06 19.39 9.82
C LYS A 264 -8.78 19.43 8.98
N ILE A 265 -7.88 18.46 9.18
CA ILE A 265 -6.63 18.36 8.39
C ILE A 265 -6.97 17.96 6.95
N LEU A 266 -7.86 17.00 6.73
CA LEU A 266 -8.29 16.59 5.39
C LEU A 266 -8.97 17.74 4.62
N ALA A 267 -9.87 18.48 5.26
CA ALA A 267 -10.51 19.66 4.69
C ALA A 267 -9.46 20.73 4.31
N SER A 268 -8.43 20.91 5.12
CA SER A 268 -7.33 21.84 4.79
C SER A 268 -6.61 21.47 3.50
N ILE A 269 -6.42 20.17 3.22
CA ILE A 269 -5.76 19.70 1.98
C ILE A 269 -6.59 20.12 0.76
N LEU A 270 -7.92 20.01 0.82
CA LEU A 270 -8.81 20.47 -0.25
C LEU A 270 -8.69 21.98 -0.49
N HIS A 271 -8.66 22.78 0.58
CA HIS A 271 -8.40 24.21 0.45
C HIS A 271 -7.02 24.50 -0.14
N LEU A 272 -5.97 23.79 0.28
CA LEU A 272 -4.63 23.98 -0.25
C LEU A 272 -4.61 23.78 -1.78
N GLY A 273 -5.31 22.78 -2.30
CA GLY A 273 -5.41 22.52 -3.75
C GLY A 273 -6.05 23.65 -4.56
N ASN A 274 -6.90 24.48 -3.92
CA ASN A 274 -7.57 25.62 -4.56
C ASN A 274 -6.80 26.94 -4.43
N VAL A 275 -5.67 26.98 -3.71
CA VAL A 275 -4.86 28.20 -3.60
C VAL A 275 -4.33 28.59 -4.97
N ALA A 276 -4.68 29.79 -5.44
CA ALA A 276 -4.34 30.26 -6.77
C ALA A 276 -2.94 30.91 -6.79
N ILE A 277 -1.97 30.22 -7.40
CA ILE A 277 -0.59 30.70 -7.54
C ILE A 277 -0.37 31.27 -8.95
N VAL A 278 -0.29 32.59 -9.05
CA VAL A 278 -0.22 33.30 -10.33
C VAL A 278 1.23 33.69 -10.64
N ALA A 279 1.67 33.45 -11.88
CA ALA A 279 2.98 33.91 -12.35
C ALA A 279 3.03 35.45 -12.40
N GLU A 280 4.16 36.01 -11.97
CA GLU A 280 4.44 37.43 -12.18
C GLU A 280 4.97 37.68 -13.60
N ARG A 281 5.06 38.95 -14.00
CA ARG A 281 5.46 39.34 -15.37
C ARG A 281 6.87 38.90 -15.77
N ASP A 282 7.72 38.63 -14.79
CA ASP A 282 9.10 38.17 -15.01
C ASP A 282 9.18 36.67 -15.39
N GLY A 283 8.11 35.89 -15.16
CA GLY A 283 8.07 34.45 -15.38
C GLY A 283 8.91 33.61 -14.39
N GLU A 284 9.75 34.25 -13.58
CA GLU A 284 10.64 33.61 -12.61
C GLU A 284 10.11 33.68 -11.18
N SER A 285 9.11 34.53 -10.92
CA SER A 285 8.44 34.64 -9.64
C SER A 285 6.93 34.38 -9.75
N CYS A 286 6.31 34.15 -8.61
CA CYS A 286 4.88 33.98 -8.49
C CYS A 286 4.37 34.63 -7.21
N ARG A 287 3.05 34.79 -7.15
CA ARG A 287 2.35 35.33 -5.99
C ARG A 287 1.03 34.62 -5.75
N ILE A 288 0.57 34.73 -4.51
CA ILE A 288 -0.80 34.40 -4.10
C ILE A 288 -1.52 35.74 -3.86
N ALA A 289 -2.83 35.78 -4.10
CA ALA A 289 -3.62 36.97 -3.78
C ALA A 289 -3.69 37.15 -2.25
N ARG A 290 -3.47 38.37 -1.74
CA ARG A 290 -3.49 38.66 -0.29
C ARG A 290 -4.78 38.25 0.43
N ASN A 291 -5.90 38.17 -0.30
CA ASN A 291 -7.21 37.78 0.22
C ASN A 291 -7.67 36.43 -0.35
N ASP A 292 -6.74 35.55 -0.72
CA ASP A 292 -7.08 34.19 -1.15
C ASP A 292 -7.81 33.46 -0.01
N VAL A 293 -9.10 33.19 -0.23
CA VAL A 293 -9.99 32.61 0.78
C VAL A 293 -9.58 31.19 1.15
N HIS A 294 -9.04 30.43 0.19
CA HIS A 294 -8.62 29.06 0.41
C HIS A 294 -7.34 29.00 1.24
N LEU A 295 -6.38 29.90 1.00
CA LEU A 295 -5.18 30.00 1.84
C LEU A 295 -5.55 30.41 3.28
N GLN A 296 -6.50 31.32 3.46
CA GLN A 296 -7.01 31.70 4.79
C GLN A 296 -7.68 30.51 5.49
N HIS A 297 -8.51 29.74 4.79
CA HIS A 297 -9.11 28.53 5.34
C HIS A 297 -8.07 27.47 5.69
N PHE A 298 -7.12 27.18 4.80
CA PHE A 298 -6.00 26.27 5.07
C PHE A 298 -5.24 26.66 6.35
N CYS A 299 -4.82 27.93 6.45
CA CYS A 299 -4.05 28.41 7.58
C CYS A 299 -4.84 28.39 8.89
N ARG A 300 -6.13 28.74 8.85
CA ARG A 300 -7.03 28.69 10.01
C ARG A 300 -7.25 27.26 10.50
N LEU A 301 -7.52 26.33 9.59
CA LEU A 301 -7.80 24.92 9.94
C LEU A 301 -6.57 24.23 10.52
N LEU A 302 -5.38 24.51 9.98
CA LEU A 302 -4.12 23.98 10.50
C LEU A 302 -3.51 24.82 11.63
N GLY A 303 -4.12 25.95 12.02
CA GLY A 303 -3.59 26.83 13.07
C GLY A 303 -2.19 27.37 12.77
N VAL A 304 -1.88 27.68 11.51
CA VAL A 304 -0.58 28.21 11.07
C VAL A 304 -0.65 29.68 10.66
N GLU A 305 0.48 30.37 10.69
CA GLU A 305 0.54 31.79 10.37
C GLU A 305 0.40 32.05 8.86
N LEU A 306 -0.65 32.78 8.48
CA LEU A 306 -1.00 33.09 7.10
C LEU A 306 0.15 33.75 6.31
N GLN A 307 0.77 34.78 6.87
CA GLN A 307 1.82 35.55 6.19
C GLN A 307 3.07 34.70 5.92
N GLN A 308 3.43 33.84 6.87
CA GLN A 308 4.55 32.91 6.69
C GLN A 308 4.23 31.87 5.63
N MET A 309 3.03 31.27 5.67
CA MET A 309 2.66 30.26 4.69
C MET A 309 2.55 30.84 3.28
N GLU A 310 1.94 32.01 3.11
CA GLU A 310 1.91 32.76 1.85
C GLU A 310 3.33 32.96 1.30
N HIS A 311 4.25 33.40 2.16
CA HIS A 311 5.64 33.63 1.79
C HIS A 311 6.34 32.33 1.33
N TRP A 312 6.29 31.27 2.14
CA TRP A 312 7.03 30.02 1.90
C TRP A 312 6.39 29.11 0.84
N LEU A 313 5.16 29.39 0.39
CA LEU A 313 4.60 28.78 -0.82
C LEU A 313 5.22 29.35 -2.11
N CYS A 314 5.65 30.62 -2.09
CA CYS A 314 6.23 31.31 -3.25
C CYS A 314 7.77 31.48 -3.18
N HIS A 315 8.39 31.13 -2.06
CA HIS A 315 9.82 31.31 -1.81
C HIS A 315 10.44 30.04 -1.23
N ARG A 316 11.73 29.86 -1.50
CA ARG A 316 12.53 28.81 -0.87
C ARG A 316 13.85 29.37 -0.35
N LYS A 317 14.36 28.75 0.71
CA LYS A 317 15.69 29.05 1.23
C LYS A 317 16.72 28.15 0.56
N LEU A 318 17.87 28.72 0.24
CA LEU A 318 19.02 28.01 -0.28
C LEU A 318 20.18 28.24 0.70
N ALA A 319 20.69 27.14 1.26
CA ALA A 319 21.83 27.14 2.16
C ALA A 319 23.08 26.64 1.42
N THR A 320 24.12 27.44 1.38
CA THR A 320 25.48 27.04 1.00
C THR A 320 26.33 26.91 2.27
N ALA A 321 27.58 26.44 2.14
CA ALA A 321 28.48 26.26 3.28
C ALA A 321 28.77 27.56 4.05
N SER A 322 28.58 28.72 3.43
CA SER A 322 28.91 30.03 3.99
C SER A 322 27.71 30.97 4.14
N GLU A 323 26.63 30.80 3.37
CA GLU A 323 25.53 31.76 3.30
C GLU A 323 24.16 31.11 3.14
N THR A 324 23.12 31.75 3.65
CA THR A 324 21.72 31.39 3.37
C THR A 324 21.07 32.52 2.60
N PHE A 325 20.62 32.25 1.38
CA PHE A 325 19.90 33.20 0.56
C PHE A 325 18.47 32.72 0.27
N MET A 326 17.59 33.66 0.01
CA MET A 326 16.19 33.42 -0.31
C MET A 326 16.01 33.55 -1.82
N LYS A 327 15.26 32.63 -2.43
CA LYS A 327 14.98 32.64 -3.86
C LYS A 327 13.47 32.52 -4.09
N THR A 328 12.95 33.37 -4.97
CA THR A 328 11.59 33.27 -5.49
C THR A 328 11.40 32.00 -6.30
N MET A 329 10.18 31.51 -6.37
CA MET A 329 9.81 30.34 -7.15
C MET A 329 8.96 30.76 -8.34
N SER A 330 9.16 30.11 -9.48
CA SER A 330 8.21 30.25 -10.60
C SER A 330 6.87 29.61 -10.24
N SER A 331 5.79 30.01 -10.92
CA SER A 331 4.45 29.45 -10.65
C SER A 331 4.43 27.91 -10.73
N LYS A 332 5.09 27.32 -11.75
CA LYS A 332 5.22 25.85 -11.85
C LYS A 332 5.94 25.22 -10.65
N GLN A 333 7.03 25.83 -10.19
CA GLN A 333 7.75 25.33 -9.02
C GLN A 333 6.92 25.41 -7.75
N ALA A 334 6.19 26.51 -7.56
CA ALA A 334 5.35 26.74 -6.40
C ALA A 334 4.12 25.81 -6.38
N LEU A 335 3.49 25.54 -7.53
CA LEU A 335 2.43 24.53 -7.66
C LEU A 335 2.94 23.13 -7.27
N ASN A 336 4.08 22.71 -7.81
CA ASN A 336 4.70 21.43 -7.45
C ASN A 336 5.01 21.35 -5.94
N ALA A 337 5.43 22.46 -5.33
CA ALA A 337 5.72 22.53 -3.89
C ALA A 337 4.47 22.44 -3.03
N ARG A 338 3.40 23.13 -3.43
CA ARG A 338 2.06 23.04 -2.82
C ARG A 338 1.55 21.61 -2.86
N ASP A 339 1.67 20.94 -4.01
CA ASP A 339 1.23 19.57 -4.18
C ASP A 339 2.10 18.60 -3.35
N ALA A 340 3.42 18.82 -3.28
CA ALA A 340 4.30 18.06 -2.39
C ALA A 340 3.91 18.22 -0.91
N LEU A 341 3.55 19.44 -0.49
CA LEU A 341 3.06 19.72 0.86
C LEU A 341 1.74 18.99 1.14
N ALA A 342 0.78 19.04 0.22
CA ALA A 342 -0.50 18.33 0.34
C ALA A 342 -0.31 16.82 0.51
N LYS A 343 0.50 16.20 -0.36
CA LYS A 343 0.89 14.78 -0.27
C LYS A 343 1.53 14.44 1.06
N HIS A 344 2.40 15.31 1.57
CA HIS A 344 3.11 15.06 2.82
C HIS A 344 2.20 15.17 4.05
N ILE A 345 1.29 16.15 4.08
CA ILE A 345 0.27 16.27 5.13
C ILE A 345 -0.62 15.02 5.14
N TYR A 346 -1.08 14.57 3.98
CA TYR A 346 -1.89 13.36 3.85
C TYR A 346 -1.16 12.13 4.36
N ALA A 347 0.09 11.92 3.92
CA ALA A 347 0.90 10.78 4.33
C ALA A 347 1.14 10.74 5.86
N ARG A 348 1.47 11.89 6.46
CA ARG A 348 1.66 11.98 7.92
C ARG A 348 0.36 11.68 8.68
N LEU A 349 -0.77 12.18 8.18
CA LEU A 349 -2.08 11.91 8.78
C LEU A 349 -2.44 10.42 8.66
N PHE A 350 -2.21 9.81 7.48
CA PHE A 350 -2.43 8.39 7.25
C PHE A 350 -1.62 7.54 8.22
N ASP A 351 -0.31 7.81 8.36
CA ASP A 351 0.56 7.11 9.31
C ASP A 351 0.06 7.26 10.76
N TRP A 352 -0.37 8.47 11.14
CA TRP A 352 -0.92 8.73 12.48
C TRP A 352 -2.22 7.98 12.75
N ILE A 353 -3.09 7.82 11.74
CA ILE A 353 -4.32 7.03 11.85
C ILE A 353 -3.97 5.56 12.04
N VAL A 354 -3.06 5.02 11.23
CA VAL A 354 -2.58 3.63 11.36
C VAL A 354 -1.96 3.39 12.74
N GLU A 355 -1.20 4.34 13.27
CA GLU A 355 -0.66 4.26 14.64
C GLU A 355 -1.75 4.23 15.72
N HIS A 356 -2.85 4.97 15.54
CA HIS A 356 -3.98 4.95 16.48
C HIS A 356 -4.78 3.65 16.39
N ILE A 357 -4.98 3.12 15.18
CA ILE A 357 -5.55 1.79 14.98
C ILE A 357 -4.68 0.75 15.69
N ASN A 358 -3.36 0.79 15.50
CA ASN A 358 -2.44 -0.13 16.16
C ASN A 358 -2.47 -0.03 17.69
N LYS A 359 -2.60 1.17 18.27
CA LYS A 359 -2.77 1.32 19.72
C LYS A 359 -4.04 0.64 20.24
N ALA A 360 -5.12 0.64 19.45
CA ALA A 360 -6.38 -0.01 19.81
C ALA A 360 -6.32 -1.55 19.69
N LEU A 361 -5.47 -2.05 18.79
CA LEU A 361 -5.24 -3.47 18.52
C LEU A 361 -4.13 -4.11 19.38
N GLN A 362 -3.27 -3.28 19.99
CA GLN A 362 -2.17 -3.72 20.83
C GLN A 362 -2.65 -4.34 22.14
N THR A 363 -1.83 -5.26 22.65
CA THR A 363 -2.04 -5.93 23.94
C THR A 363 -0.84 -5.75 24.84
N SER A 364 -1.08 -5.79 26.15
CA SER A 364 -0.03 -5.79 27.16
C SER A 364 0.62 -7.18 27.32
N SER A 365 0.01 -8.22 26.76
CA SER A 365 0.48 -9.60 26.83
C SER A 365 1.71 -9.82 25.95
N LYS A 366 2.63 -10.69 26.39
CA LYS A 366 3.82 -11.04 25.61
C LYS A 366 3.43 -11.85 24.36
N GLN A 367 3.78 -11.33 23.19
CA GLN A 367 3.68 -12.04 21.91
C GLN A 367 4.52 -13.33 21.92
N HIS A 368 3.91 -14.43 21.51
CA HIS A 368 4.60 -15.71 21.29
C HIS A 368 4.84 -15.97 19.80
N SER A 369 3.78 -15.93 19.00
CA SER A 369 3.80 -16.14 17.56
C SER A 369 2.83 -15.19 16.85
N PHE A 370 2.91 -15.11 15.53
CA PHE A 370 1.94 -14.37 14.72
C PHE A 370 1.65 -15.08 13.40
N ILE A 371 0.46 -14.79 12.85
CA ILE A 371 0.12 -15.06 11.45
C ILE A 371 -0.10 -13.73 10.75
N GLY A 372 0.69 -13.46 9.72
CA GLY A 372 0.56 -12.27 8.89
C GLY A 372 -0.41 -12.49 7.74
N VAL A 373 -1.25 -11.51 7.43
CA VAL A 373 -2.11 -11.52 6.24
C VAL A 373 -1.74 -10.30 5.40
N LEU A 374 -1.18 -10.54 4.20
CA LEU A 374 -0.80 -9.48 3.27
C LEU A 374 -1.91 -9.29 2.23
N ASP A 375 -2.51 -8.09 2.24
CA ASP A 375 -3.45 -7.58 1.25
C ASP A 375 -2.78 -6.39 0.55
N ILE A 376 -2.24 -6.62 -0.64
CA ILE A 376 -1.55 -5.61 -1.44
C ILE A 376 -2.34 -5.31 -2.71
N TYR A 377 -2.18 -4.12 -3.28
CA TYR A 377 -2.71 -3.82 -4.60
C TYR A 377 -2.16 -4.81 -5.66
N GLY A 378 -2.98 -5.05 -6.68
CA GLY A 378 -2.60 -5.95 -7.77
C GLY A 378 -1.63 -5.29 -8.77
N PHE A 379 -1.12 -6.10 -9.68
CA PHE A 379 -0.44 -5.60 -10.89
C PHE A 379 -1.41 -4.73 -11.71
N GLU A 380 -0.93 -3.62 -12.25
CA GLU A 380 -1.74 -2.63 -12.98
C GLU A 380 -1.22 -2.40 -14.40
N THR A 381 -2.13 -2.28 -15.36
CA THR A 381 -1.80 -1.97 -16.75
C THR A 381 -2.92 -1.12 -17.34
N PHE A 382 -2.73 0.19 -17.38
CA PHE A 382 -3.69 1.12 -17.96
C PHE A 382 -3.25 1.55 -19.36
N GLU A 383 -4.11 2.32 -20.04
CA GLU A 383 -3.76 2.98 -21.30
C GLU A 383 -2.57 3.93 -21.12
N VAL A 384 -2.50 4.58 -19.95
CA VAL A 384 -1.39 5.44 -19.55
C VAL A 384 -0.86 4.98 -18.19
N ASN A 385 0.35 4.41 -18.18
CA ASN A 385 1.03 4.02 -16.94
C ASN A 385 2.10 5.06 -16.60
N SER A 386 2.12 5.53 -15.36
CA SER A 386 3.10 6.50 -14.90
C SER A 386 3.97 5.91 -13.78
N PHE A 387 4.67 6.77 -13.04
CA PHE A 387 5.61 6.39 -12.01
C PHE A 387 4.97 5.56 -10.87
N GLU A 388 3.69 5.83 -10.60
CA GLU A 388 2.89 5.11 -9.61
C GLU A 388 2.72 3.64 -10.02
N GLN A 389 2.23 3.39 -11.24
CA GLN A 389 2.09 2.03 -11.78
C GLN A 389 3.45 1.33 -11.82
N PHE A 390 4.52 2.04 -12.17
CA PHE A 390 5.87 1.48 -12.14
C PHE A 390 6.27 1.00 -10.73
N CYS A 391 6.03 1.79 -9.69
CA CYS A 391 6.31 1.38 -8.31
C CYS A 391 5.42 0.21 -7.87
N ILE A 392 4.14 0.21 -8.27
CA ILE A 392 3.17 -0.84 -7.97
C ILE A 392 3.59 -2.17 -8.61
N ASN A 393 3.94 -2.14 -9.89
CA ASN A 393 4.31 -3.32 -10.65
C ASN A 393 5.66 -3.88 -10.17
N TYR A 394 6.64 -3.01 -9.86
CA TYR A 394 7.89 -3.44 -9.21
C TYR A 394 7.65 -4.14 -7.87
N ALA A 395 6.73 -3.65 -7.03
CA ALA A 395 6.39 -4.31 -5.78
C ALA A 395 5.76 -5.70 -6.01
N ASN A 396 4.87 -5.83 -7.00
CA ASN A 396 4.29 -7.12 -7.39
C ASN A 396 5.35 -8.07 -7.94
N GLU A 397 6.29 -7.58 -8.75
CA GLU A 397 7.35 -8.39 -9.33
C GLU A 397 8.24 -9.05 -8.26
N LYS A 398 8.58 -8.27 -7.25
CA LYS A 398 9.34 -8.76 -6.11
C LYS A 398 8.56 -9.73 -5.23
N LEU A 399 7.25 -9.56 -5.08
CA LEU A 399 6.40 -10.56 -4.42
C LEU A 399 6.39 -11.87 -5.22
N GLN A 400 6.31 -11.76 -6.55
CA GLN A 400 6.43 -12.91 -7.44
C GLN A 400 7.81 -13.59 -7.32
N GLN A 401 8.90 -12.83 -7.18
CA GLN A 401 10.24 -13.40 -6.95
C GLN A 401 10.33 -14.14 -5.61
N GLN A 402 9.72 -13.60 -4.54
CA GLN A 402 9.65 -14.28 -3.25
C GLN A 402 8.85 -15.58 -3.36
N PHE A 403 7.72 -15.55 -4.08
CA PHE A 403 6.95 -16.76 -4.38
C PHE A 403 7.79 -17.79 -5.13
N ASN A 404 8.39 -17.40 -6.26
CA ASN A 404 9.24 -18.27 -7.07
C ASN A 404 10.40 -18.86 -6.25
N SER A 405 11.05 -18.05 -5.42
CA SER A 405 12.14 -18.51 -4.56
C SER A 405 11.65 -19.51 -3.50
N HIS A 406 10.50 -19.25 -2.86
CA HIS A 406 9.98 -20.09 -1.79
C HIS A 406 9.48 -21.44 -2.31
N VAL A 407 8.69 -21.43 -3.39
CA VAL A 407 8.09 -22.65 -3.93
C VAL A 407 9.10 -23.49 -4.71
N PHE A 408 10.03 -22.89 -5.46
CA PHE A 408 10.95 -23.66 -6.32
C PHE A 408 12.29 -23.89 -5.67
N LYS A 409 12.91 -22.82 -5.21
CA LYS A 409 14.31 -22.90 -4.79
C LYS A 409 14.45 -23.67 -3.49
N LEU A 410 13.61 -23.38 -2.51
CA LEU A 410 13.64 -24.08 -1.22
C LEU A 410 13.14 -25.53 -1.34
N GLU A 411 12.11 -25.82 -2.15
CA GLU A 411 11.69 -27.21 -2.38
C GLU A 411 12.77 -28.03 -3.10
N GLN A 412 13.40 -27.46 -4.14
CA GLN A 412 14.49 -28.16 -4.84
C GLN A 412 15.71 -28.37 -3.94
N GLU A 413 16.04 -27.41 -3.07
CA GLU A 413 17.08 -27.57 -2.05
C GLU A 413 16.73 -28.71 -1.08
N GLU A 414 15.46 -28.85 -0.68
CA GLU A 414 15.03 -29.96 0.16
C GLU A 414 15.09 -31.31 -0.59
N TYR A 415 14.67 -31.37 -1.86
CA TYR A 415 14.80 -32.60 -2.66
C TYR A 415 16.25 -33.06 -2.81
N MET A 416 17.18 -32.11 -3.02
CA MET A 416 18.61 -32.41 -3.04
C MET A 416 19.13 -32.91 -1.69
N LYS A 417 18.66 -32.30 -0.59
CA LYS A 417 19.02 -32.69 0.77
C LYS A 417 18.50 -34.08 1.14
N GLU A 418 17.32 -34.46 0.66
CA GLU A 418 16.73 -35.79 0.80
C GLU A 418 17.28 -36.82 -0.20
N GLN A 419 18.22 -36.42 -1.08
CA GLN A 419 18.85 -37.27 -2.09
C GLN A 419 17.84 -37.92 -3.05
N ILE A 420 16.74 -37.23 -3.33
CA ILE A 420 15.76 -37.70 -4.31
C ILE A 420 16.35 -37.48 -5.71
N PRO A 421 16.36 -38.49 -6.59
CA PRO A 421 16.76 -38.30 -7.97
C PRO A 421 15.77 -37.35 -8.65
N TRP A 422 16.18 -36.09 -8.78
CA TRP A 422 15.37 -35.00 -9.30
C TRP A 422 16.09 -34.27 -10.42
N THR A 423 15.33 -33.90 -11.45
CA THR A 423 15.81 -33.04 -12.53
C THR A 423 15.34 -31.63 -12.21
N LEU A 424 16.28 -30.68 -12.09
CA LEU A 424 15.97 -29.26 -11.89
C LEU A 424 14.93 -28.81 -12.91
N ILE A 425 13.85 -28.19 -12.43
CA ILE A 425 12.81 -27.64 -13.28
C ILE A 425 13.18 -26.21 -13.60
N ASP A 426 13.30 -25.93 -14.90
CA ASP A 426 13.49 -24.58 -15.40
C ASP A 426 12.19 -23.81 -15.24
N PHE A 427 12.24 -22.68 -14.56
CA PHE A 427 11.12 -21.78 -14.34
C PHE A 427 11.52 -20.37 -14.76
N TYR A 428 10.54 -19.53 -15.07
CA TYR A 428 10.80 -18.14 -15.38
C TYR A 428 11.28 -17.38 -14.13
N ASP A 429 12.58 -17.19 -14.00
CA ASP A 429 13.19 -16.36 -12.95
C ASP A 429 13.13 -14.89 -13.35
N ASN A 430 12.39 -14.11 -12.58
CA ASN A 430 12.18 -12.70 -12.81
C ASN A 430 13.25 -11.80 -12.16
N GLN A 431 14.28 -12.39 -11.54
CA GLN A 431 15.39 -11.66 -10.94
C GLN A 431 16.11 -10.69 -11.91
N PRO A 432 16.36 -11.02 -13.19
CA PRO A 432 16.97 -10.07 -14.13
C PRO A 432 16.15 -8.80 -14.32
N CYS A 433 14.82 -8.89 -14.21
CA CYS A 433 13.95 -7.73 -14.34
C CYS A 433 14.00 -6.85 -13.08
N ILE A 434 14.02 -7.49 -11.91
CA ILE A 434 14.22 -6.81 -10.63
C ILE A 434 15.57 -6.08 -10.61
N ASP A 435 16.63 -6.74 -11.07
CA ASP A 435 17.98 -6.15 -11.12
C ASP A 435 18.02 -4.90 -12.01
N LEU A 436 17.33 -4.91 -13.17
CA LEU A 436 17.21 -3.73 -14.03
C LEU A 436 16.61 -2.51 -13.29
N ILE A 437 15.68 -2.76 -12.35
CA ILE A 437 15.00 -1.71 -11.60
C ILE A 437 15.84 -1.22 -10.42
N GLU A 438 16.35 -2.14 -9.59
CA GLU A 438 16.89 -1.79 -8.26
C GLU A 438 18.40 -1.92 -8.11
N ALA A 439 19.08 -2.63 -9.02
CA ALA A 439 20.52 -2.86 -8.89
C ALA A 439 21.29 -1.54 -9.02
N ARG A 440 22.58 -1.60 -8.74
CA ARG A 440 23.46 -0.44 -8.90
C ARG A 440 23.43 0.02 -10.36
N LEU A 441 23.11 1.28 -10.60
CA LEU A 441 22.86 1.85 -11.94
C LEU A 441 21.58 1.32 -12.63
N GLY A 442 20.66 0.71 -11.87
CA GLY A 442 19.31 0.41 -12.32
C GLY A 442 18.43 1.66 -12.36
N ILE A 443 17.19 1.51 -12.85
CA ILE A 443 16.26 2.63 -13.10
C ILE A 443 16.08 3.53 -11.88
N LEU A 444 15.90 2.95 -10.67
CA LEU A 444 15.71 3.74 -9.45
C LEU A 444 16.96 4.52 -9.05
N ASP A 445 18.16 3.93 -9.20
CA ASP A 445 19.42 4.62 -8.92
C ASP A 445 19.64 5.79 -9.89
N LEU A 446 19.33 5.58 -11.16
CA LEU A 446 19.45 6.60 -12.19
C LEU A 446 18.47 7.77 -11.96
N LEU A 447 17.22 7.45 -11.62
CA LEU A 447 16.24 8.46 -11.21
C LEU A 447 16.69 9.23 -9.98
N ASP A 448 17.28 8.57 -8.99
CA ASP A 448 17.78 9.20 -7.77
C ASP A 448 18.97 10.14 -8.03
N GLU A 449 19.87 9.80 -8.97
CA GLU A 449 20.97 10.67 -9.37
C GLU A 449 20.48 11.90 -10.14
N GLU A 450 19.58 11.72 -11.11
CA GLU A 450 18.99 12.85 -11.87
C GLU A 450 18.17 13.78 -10.97
N CYS A 451 17.52 13.24 -9.94
CA CYS A 451 16.86 14.05 -8.92
C CYS A 451 17.82 15.02 -8.22
N LYS A 452 19.12 14.68 -8.08
CA LYS A 452 20.14 15.50 -7.41
C LYS A 452 20.76 16.56 -8.31
N VAL A 453 20.87 16.30 -9.62
CA VAL A 453 21.63 17.14 -10.55
C VAL A 453 20.92 18.47 -10.90
N ASN A 454 19.62 18.63 -10.58
CA ASN A 454 18.82 19.86 -10.79
C ASN A 454 18.81 20.42 -12.23
N GLN A 455 19.43 19.72 -13.18
CA GLN A 455 19.36 20.01 -14.60
C GLN A 455 18.43 18.98 -15.21
N ASN A 456 17.45 19.42 -16.01
CA ASN A 456 16.75 18.55 -16.95
C ASN A 456 17.72 18.16 -18.08
N LEU A 457 18.84 17.52 -17.72
CA LEU A 457 19.61 16.74 -18.68
C LEU A 457 18.66 15.63 -19.10
N GLY A 458 18.29 15.58 -20.38
CA GLY A 458 17.42 14.55 -20.93
C GLY A 458 17.83 13.18 -20.38
N LEU A 459 16.89 12.53 -19.70
CA LEU A 459 17.15 11.40 -18.83
C LEU A 459 17.85 10.26 -19.58
N VAL A 460 18.99 9.86 -19.02
CA VAL A 460 19.73 8.59 -19.13
C VAL A 460 19.40 7.69 -20.34
N THR A 461 20.36 7.57 -21.26
CA THR A 461 20.47 6.41 -22.16
C THR A 461 20.87 5.19 -21.32
N MET A 462 19.96 4.23 -21.12
CA MET A 462 20.37 2.92 -20.60
C MET A 462 21.00 2.12 -21.73
N GLU A 463 22.32 1.90 -21.66
CA GLU A 463 22.98 0.87 -22.45
C GLU A 463 22.66 -0.49 -21.84
N THR A 464 21.60 -1.14 -22.34
CA THR A 464 21.43 -2.59 -22.16
C THR A 464 22.04 -3.29 -23.37
N SER A 465 22.53 -4.52 -23.19
CA SER A 465 23.26 -5.35 -24.15
C SER A 465 22.52 -5.67 -25.47
N SER A 466 21.38 -5.03 -25.75
CA SER A 466 20.57 -5.26 -26.96
C SER A 466 19.80 -4.04 -27.47
N SER A 467 19.68 -2.93 -26.73
CA SER A 467 19.07 -1.69 -27.25
C SER A 467 19.25 -0.50 -26.32
N SER A 468 19.65 0.65 -26.88
CA SER A 468 19.66 1.95 -26.19
C SER A 468 18.22 2.41 -25.94
N LEU A 469 17.73 2.29 -24.70
CA LEU A 469 16.43 2.84 -24.31
C LEU A 469 16.62 4.34 -24.03
N ALA A 470 16.20 5.16 -24.99
CA ALA A 470 16.05 6.58 -24.79
C ALA A 470 14.72 6.80 -24.04
N LEU A 471 14.78 7.14 -22.75
CA LEU A 471 13.65 7.38 -21.84
C LEU A 471 12.81 8.63 -22.19
N HIS A 472 12.79 9.05 -23.47
CA HIS A 472 12.28 10.36 -23.91
C HIS A 472 10.76 10.40 -24.09
N GLN A 473 10.08 9.24 -24.26
CA GLN A 473 8.63 9.17 -24.45
C GLN A 473 7.97 8.07 -23.61
N GLY A 474 8.70 6.98 -23.35
CA GLY A 474 8.30 5.93 -22.44
C GLY A 474 9.30 4.78 -22.46
N PHE A 475 9.09 3.79 -21.58
CA PHE A 475 9.83 2.54 -21.62
C PHE A 475 8.89 1.36 -21.44
N LEU A 476 9.29 0.22 -22.01
CA LEU A 476 8.54 -1.02 -21.95
C LEU A 476 9.20 -1.94 -20.92
N LEU A 477 8.46 -2.28 -19.86
CA LEU A 477 8.88 -3.17 -18.80
C LEU A 477 7.68 -4.05 -18.43
N PHE A 478 7.85 -5.37 -18.33
CA PHE A 478 6.74 -6.30 -18.09
C PHE A 478 5.64 -6.30 -19.17
N GLN A 479 5.98 -5.99 -20.43
CA GLN A 479 4.99 -5.73 -21.49
C GLN A 479 4.04 -4.53 -21.19
N VAL A 480 4.38 -3.72 -20.18
CA VAL A 480 3.70 -2.48 -19.83
C VAL A 480 4.52 -1.31 -20.33
N GLU A 481 3.87 -0.37 -21.02
CA GLU A 481 4.48 0.89 -21.44
C GLU A 481 4.26 1.96 -20.36
N TYR A 482 5.36 2.53 -19.86
CA TYR A 482 5.36 3.61 -18.87
C TYR A 482 5.76 4.93 -19.52
N GLN A 483 4.94 5.96 -19.32
CA GLN A 483 5.25 7.33 -19.72
C GLN A 483 6.16 7.99 -18.69
N CYS A 484 7.34 8.44 -19.12
CA CYS A 484 8.35 9.04 -18.24
C CYS A 484 8.05 10.49 -17.82
N GLU A 485 7.02 11.11 -18.40
CA GLU A 485 6.67 12.50 -18.08
C GLU A 485 6.35 12.64 -16.58
N GLY A 486 7.03 13.59 -15.93
CA GLY A 486 6.86 13.85 -14.50
C GLY A 486 7.56 12.85 -13.56
N PHE A 487 8.27 11.83 -14.04
CA PHE A 487 8.94 10.84 -13.19
C PHE A 487 9.91 11.48 -12.18
N LEU A 488 10.68 12.50 -12.60
CA LEU A 488 11.61 13.19 -11.72
C LEU A 488 10.90 13.97 -10.61
N GLU A 489 9.84 14.70 -10.95
CA GLU A 489 9.04 15.46 -10.00
C GLU A 489 8.33 14.52 -9.01
N LYS A 490 7.77 13.41 -9.52
CA LYS A 490 7.11 12.37 -8.74
C LYS A 490 8.10 11.64 -7.82
N ASN A 491 9.31 11.34 -8.30
CA ASN A 491 10.35 10.69 -7.49
C ASN A 491 11.01 11.63 -6.46
N ARG A 492 11.13 12.93 -6.78
CA ARG A 492 11.72 13.93 -5.87
C ARG A 492 10.93 14.01 -4.56
N ASP A 493 9.58 14.02 -4.61
CA ASP A 493 8.67 14.15 -3.44
C ASP A 493 9.15 15.17 -2.39
N THR A 494 9.87 16.22 -2.83
CA THR A 494 10.63 17.10 -1.94
C THR A 494 9.72 18.15 -1.34
N VAL A 495 9.60 18.16 -0.01
CA VAL A 495 8.95 19.23 0.73
C VAL A 495 10.00 20.18 1.28
N TYR A 496 9.75 21.49 1.16
CA TYR A 496 10.66 22.49 1.69
C TYR A 496 10.59 22.54 3.22
N GLU A 497 11.75 22.59 3.86
CA GLU A 497 11.88 22.56 5.31
C GLU A 497 11.14 23.73 5.98
N GLU A 498 11.10 24.88 5.32
CA GLU A 498 10.41 26.06 5.85
C GLU A 498 8.89 25.87 5.93
N GLN A 499 8.28 25.19 4.95
CA GLN A 499 6.87 24.84 5.00
C GLN A 499 6.59 23.87 6.15
N ILE A 500 7.49 22.90 6.39
CA ILE A 500 7.42 21.98 7.52
C ILE A 500 7.59 22.71 8.86
N ASN A 501 8.50 23.67 8.95
CA ASN A 501 8.74 24.44 10.17
C ASN A 501 7.50 25.25 10.59
N ILE A 502 6.74 25.77 9.62
CA ILE A 502 5.46 26.43 9.89
C ILE A 502 4.45 25.42 10.46
N LEU A 503 4.37 24.21 9.90
CA LEU A 503 3.49 23.16 10.41
C LEU A 503 3.93 22.67 11.81
N LYS A 504 5.24 22.57 12.08
CA LYS A 504 5.80 22.28 13.41
C LYS A 504 5.42 23.36 14.44
N ALA A 505 5.30 24.62 14.01
CA ALA A 505 4.90 25.76 14.83
C ALA A 505 3.37 25.97 14.90
N SER A 506 2.57 25.04 14.39
CA SER A 506 1.12 25.10 14.43
C SER A 506 0.59 25.26 15.86
N GLN A 507 -0.40 26.15 16.02
CA GLN A 507 -1.18 26.28 17.25
C GLN A 507 -2.15 25.10 17.45
N PHE A 508 -2.37 24.30 16.40
CA PHE A 508 -3.15 23.09 16.46
C PHE A 508 -2.25 21.90 16.82
N GLN A 509 -2.36 21.45 18.07
CA GLN A 509 -1.44 20.46 18.65
C GLN A 509 -1.28 19.18 17.83
N LEU A 510 -2.37 18.68 17.22
CA LEU A 510 -2.29 17.47 16.39
C LEU A 510 -1.35 17.70 15.20
N VAL A 511 -1.51 18.83 14.49
CA VAL A 511 -0.66 19.19 13.35
C VAL A 511 0.79 19.31 13.79
N ALA A 512 1.07 20.04 14.88
CA ALA A 512 2.43 20.16 15.39
C ALA A 512 3.05 18.77 15.69
N ASN A 513 2.30 17.87 16.31
CA ASN A 513 2.75 16.52 16.63
C ASN A 513 3.01 15.65 15.39
N LEU A 514 2.24 15.81 14.30
CA LEU A 514 2.45 15.06 13.05
C LEU A 514 3.83 15.33 12.42
N PHE A 515 4.35 16.54 12.62
CA PHE A 515 5.61 16.98 12.01
C PHE A 515 6.79 17.04 12.99
N GLN A 516 6.58 16.82 14.28
CA GLN A 516 7.70 16.70 15.23
C GLN A 516 8.53 15.45 14.92
N ASP A 517 9.86 15.58 15.09
CA ASP A 517 10.78 14.47 14.89
C ASP A 517 10.57 13.49 16.05
N LYS A 518 10.26 12.22 15.75
CA LYS A 518 10.14 11.19 16.79
C LYS A 518 11.56 10.86 17.26
N ASP A 519 11.88 11.17 18.51
CA ASP A 519 13.09 10.66 19.14
C ASP A 519 13.04 9.12 19.13
N ASP A 520 13.84 8.48 18.28
CA ASP A 520 14.05 7.03 18.24
C ASP A 520 14.73 6.57 19.54
N ALA A 521 13.98 6.54 20.64
CA ALA A 521 14.38 6.00 21.92
C ALA A 521 14.22 4.47 21.92
N SER A 522 14.93 3.76 21.05
CA SER A 522 15.08 2.29 21.16
C SER A 522 16.30 1.70 20.45
N SER A 523 17.44 2.41 20.42
CA SER A 523 18.73 1.74 20.17
C SER A 523 19.41 1.37 21.49
N SER A 524 19.18 0.14 21.95
CA SER A 524 19.97 -0.48 23.01
C SER A 524 21.45 -0.43 22.64
N LYS A 525 22.24 0.36 23.38
CA LYS A 525 23.69 0.43 23.23
C LYS A 525 24.33 -0.91 23.57
N SER A 526 24.60 -1.74 22.56
CA SER A 526 25.58 -2.82 22.70
C SER A 526 26.98 -2.23 22.55
N SER A 527 27.75 -2.25 23.64
CA SER A 527 29.15 -1.88 23.69
C SER A 527 30.00 -2.73 22.73
N LYS A 528 30.49 -2.13 21.64
CA LYS A 528 31.64 -2.65 20.86
C LYS A 528 32.64 -1.52 20.59
N VAL A 529 33.90 -1.92 20.69
CA VAL A 529 35.13 -1.11 20.78
C VAL A 529 35.34 -0.21 19.54
N ASN A 530 35.74 1.04 19.79
CA ASN A 530 36.08 2.05 18.78
C ASN A 530 37.40 1.71 18.05
N ILE A 531 37.34 1.55 16.73
CA ILE A 531 38.48 1.75 15.84
C ILE A 531 38.10 2.91 14.91
N ARG A 532 38.82 4.05 15.03
CA ARG A 532 38.61 5.24 14.20
C ARG A 532 39.22 5.07 12.81
N PRO A 533 38.50 5.34 11.72
CA PRO A 533 39.09 5.82 10.48
C PRO A 533 39.12 7.35 10.47
N LEU A 534 40.26 7.91 10.09
CA LEU A 534 40.52 9.32 9.94
C LEU A 534 39.90 9.83 8.61
N LYS A 535 38.73 10.49 8.70
CA LYS A 535 38.23 11.56 7.80
C LYS A 535 36.78 11.88 8.20
N THR A 536 36.59 13.00 8.87
CA THR A 536 35.26 13.56 9.15
C THR A 536 34.65 14.09 7.85
N ALA A 537 33.78 13.29 7.23
CA ALA A 537 32.79 13.83 6.31
C ALA A 537 31.81 14.71 7.11
N PRO A 538 31.44 15.91 6.61
CA PRO A 538 30.47 16.75 7.30
C PRO A 538 29.14 15.99 7.42
N LYS A 539 28.59 15.91 8.64
CA LYS A 539 27.23 15.44 8.85
C LYS A 539 26.29 16.39 8.12
N VAL A 540 25.67 15.94 7.04
CA VAL A 540 24.56 16.61 6.39
C VAL A 540 23.33 16.45 7.30
N PRO A 541 22.75 17.54 7.87
CA PRO A 541 21.43 17.46 8.47
C PRO A 541 20.41 17.23 7.33
N ASN A 542 19.28 16.55 7.57
CA ASN A 542 18.24 16.20 6.59
C ASN A 542 18.44 14.91 5.75
N LYS A 543 18.49 13.74 6.40
CA LYS A 543 18.24 12.46 5.70
C LYS A 543 16.75 12.09 5.57
N GLU A 544 15.85 12.68 6.37
CA GLU A 544 14.44 12.28 6.39
C GLU A 544 13.58 12.99 5.33
N HIS A 545 13.81 14.28 5.09
CA HIS A 545 13.01 15.10 4.17
C HIS A 545 13.46 15.05 2.70
N ARG A 546 14.34 14.11 2.33
CA ARG A 546 14.90 13.93 0.98
C ARG A 546 14.92 12.46 0.54
N LYS A 547 13.99 11.64 1.03
CA LYS A 547 13.89 10.22 0.64
C LYS A 547 13.06 10.11 -0.64
N THR A 548 13.68 9.65 -1.71
CA THR A 548 12.97 9.36 -2.96
C THR A 548 11.98 8.22 -2.78
N VAL A 549 10.97 8.15 -3.65
CA VAL A 549 10.00 7.04 -3.63
C VAL A 549 10.74 5.72 -3.91
N GLY A 550 11.70 5.72 -4.85
CA GLY A 550 12.55 4.57 -5.13
C GLY A 550 13.31 4.03 -3.91
N HIS A 551 13.79 4.90 -3.01
CA HIS A 551 14.41 4.47 -1.77
C HIS A 551 13.40 3.82 -0.80
N GLN A 552 12.19 4.34 -0.71
CA GLN A 552 11.12 3.81 0.16
C GLN A 552 10.70 2.40 -0.27
N VAL A 553 10.57 2.14 -1.58
CA VAL A 553 10.24 0.81 -2.11
C VAL A 553 11.35 -0.19 -1.83
N ARG A 554 12.63 0.19 -1.97
CA ARG A 554 13.77 -0.70 -1.70
C ARG A 554 13.87 -1.13 -0.23
N VAL A 555 13.59 -0.21 0.70
CA VAL A 555 13.61 -0.51 2.14
C VAL A 555 12.53 -1.52 2.54
N TRP A 556 11.45 -1.64 1.75
CA TRP A 556 10.35 -2.58 1.99
C TRP A 556 10.83 -4.04 2.04
N PHE A 557 11.55 -4.49 1.01
CA PHE A 557 11.95 -5.91 0.87
C PHE A 557 13.12 -6.33 1.75
N CYS A 558 13.93 -5.39 2.25
CA CYS A 558 15.11 -5.74 3.04
C CYS A 558 14.80 -6.05 4.51
N ARG A 559 13.58 -5.79 5.01
CA ARG A 559 13.30 -5.80 6.47
C ARG A 559 12.50 -6.99 7.00
N ASP A 560 11.76 -7.72 6.18
CA ASP A 560 10.86 -8.78 6.67
C ASP A 560 11.22 -10.14 6.03
N SER A 561 11.77 -11.06 6.83
CA SER A 561 11.91 -12.49 6.47
C SER A 561 10.57 -13.18 6.70
N LEU A 562 9.83 -13.47 5.62
CA LEU A 562 8.50 -14.10 5.67
C LEU A 562 8.64 -15.62 5.48
N ASN A 563 8.01 -16.43 6.35
CA ASN A 563 7.67 -17.83 6.05
C ASN A 563 6.29 -17.81 5.36
N LEU A 564 6.17 -18.40 4.17
CA LEU A 564 5.07 -18.17 3.24
C LEU A 564 4.10 -19.36 3.12
N LEU A 565 2.82 -19.10 3.35
CA LEU A 565 1.70 -19.76 2.67
C LEU A 565 1.09 -18.73 1.71
N VAL A 566 0.80 -19.13 0.47
CA VAL A 566 0.42 -18.18 -0.57
C VAL A 566 -0.96 -18.49 -1.15
N LEU A 567 -1.84 -17.51 -1.05
CA LEU A 567 -3.11 -17.44 -1.75
C LEU A 567 -2.90 -16.63 -3.04
N VAL A 568 -2.98 -17.29 -4.20
CA VAL A 568 -2.84 -16.60 -5.49
C VAL A 568 -4.21 -16.51 -6.16
N LEU A 569 -4.74 -15.30 -6.25
CA LEU A 569 -5.89 -14.98 -7.08
C LEU A 569 -5.38 -14.72 -8.50
N ILE A 570 -5.27 -15.83 -9.24
CA ILE A 570 -4.93 -15.91 -10.67
C ILE A 570 -3.49 -15.50 -11.00
N PHE A 571 -2.66 -16.51 -11.29
CA PHE A 571 -1.70 -16.48 -12.39
C PHE A 571 -1.49 -17.92 -12.90
N LEU A 572 -1.63 -18.15 -14.21
CA LEU A 572 -1.45 -19.47 -14.84
C LEU A 572 -0.02 -20.00 -14.71
N GLU A 573 0.97 -19.08 -14.63
CA GLU A 573 2.37 -19.42 -14.41
C GLU A 573 2.51 -20.21 -13.10
N THR A 574 1.96 -19.69 -12.00
CA THR A 574 1.92 -20.35 -10.67
C THR A 574 1.33 -21.75 -10.69
N ILE A 575 0.35 -22.00 -11.58
CA ILE A 575 -0.30 -23.32 -11.69
C ILE A 575 0.60 -24.33 -12.39
N ARG A 576 1.25 -23.95 -13.50
CA ARG A 576 2.26 -24.81 -14.16
C ARG A 576 3.42 -25.14 -13.22
N ILE A 577 3.80 -24.13 -12.45
CA ILE A 577 4.93 -24.06 -11.53
C ILE A 577 4.68 -24.97 -10.32
N SER A 578 3.54 -24.84 -9.61
CA SER A 578 3.23 -25.69 -8.43
C SER A 578 2.95 -27.15 -8.78
N ALA A 579 2.50 -27.42 -10.00
CA ALA A 579 2.20 -28.78 -10.45
C ALA A 579 3.42 -29.52 -11.06
N ALA A 580 4.57 -28.85 -11.15
CA ALA A 580 5.79 -29.44 -11.66
C ALA A 580 6.57 -30.22 -10.58
N GLY A 581 6.32 -29.98 -9.28
CA GLY A 581 7.00 -30.61 -8.13
C GLY A 581 6.28 -31.83 -7.54
N TYR A 582 6.65 -32.23 -6.31
CA TYR A 582 5.90 -33.18 -5.47
C TYR A 582 5.20 -32.44 -4.32
N PRO A 583 4.09 -31.71 -4.58
CA PRO A 583 3.46 -30.83 -3.60
C PRO A 583 2.85 -31.54 -2.39
N SER A 584 2.59 -32.85 -2.49
CA SER A 584 2.09 -33.69 -1.42
C SER A 584 3.19 -34.65 -0.93
N ARG A 585 3.91 -34.27 0.13
CA ARG A 585 4.82 -35.15 0.88
C ARG A 585 4.66 -34.97 2.38
#